data_AF-A0A355V2X8-F1
#
_entry.id   AF-A0A355V2X8-F1
#
_cell.length_a   1.000
_cell.length_b   1.000
_cell.length_c   1.000
_cell.angle_alpha   90.00
_cell.angle_beta   90.00
_cell.angle_gamma   90.00
#
_symmetry.space_group_name_H-M   'P 1'
#
loop_
_entity.id
_entity.type
_entity.pdbx_description
1 polymer ?
#
loop_
_entity_poly.entity_id
_entity_poly.type
_entity_poly.pdbx_seq_one_letter_code
_entity_poly.pdbx_strand_id
1 'polypeptide(L)'
;MLNFPIPYPDELLYSTIARAGIRHGLISPKQLLEEVFDGNRKVIATVDLPNHLNPLIKQLPSRFGIEQLAYQHTLFPLYAPFIPEQRRVRCLQWMEGKSQGSIHLAMGIAASIIKTPSHIRYCPACLKEQGRQYGEYFWERVWQAPGVNCCARHGVLLNSKFIRPQKERHQFLSPAM
;
A
#
# COMPACT_ATOMS: atom_id res chain seq x y z
N MET A 1 -10.48 -14.37 3.18
CA MET A 1 -9.73 -14.68 4.41
C MET A 1 -10.59 -14.39 5.65
N LEU A 2 -10.63 -15.28 6.65
CA LEU A 2 -11.26 -14.98 7.94
C LEU A 2 -10.32 -14.04 8.73
N ASN A 3 -10.84 -13.00 9.39
CA ASN A 3 -10.06 -12.04 10.19
C ASN A 3 -8.95 -11.27 9.42
N PHE A 4 -9.26 -10.79 8.21
CA PHE A 4 -8.37 -9.85 7.51
C PHE A 4 -8.06 -8.62 8.41
N PRO A 5 -6.80 -8.16 8.50
CA PRO A 5 -6.43 -7.10 9.42
C PRO A 5 -7.13 -5.77 9.08
N ILE A 6 -7.62 -5.08 10.11
CA ILE A 6 -8.09 -3.70 9.96
C ILE A 6 -6.84 -2.81 9.75
N PRO A 7 -6.79 -1.96 8.70
CA PRO A 7 -5.71 -1.01 8.51
C PRO A 7 -5.60 -0.05 9.71
N TYR A 8 -4.38 0.21 10.17
CA TYR A 8 -4.13 1.27 11.15
C TYR A 8 -4.19 2.67 10.53
N PRO A 9 -4.39 3.73 11.34
CA PRO A 9 -4.26 5.10 10.86
C PRO A 9 -2.92 5.32 10.14
N ASP A 10 -2.98 5.90 8.95
CA ASP A 10 -1.83 6.15 8.06
C ASP A 10 -1.00 4.92 7.64
N GLU A 11 -1.47 3.72 7.91
CA GLU A 11 -0.88 2.49 7.38
C GLU A 11 -1.13 2.38 5.87
N LEU A 12 -0.11 1.94 5.12
CA LEU A 12 -0.28 1.53 3.74
C LEU A 12 -1.10 0.25 3.61
N LEU A 13 -2.00 0.21 2.64
CA LEU A 13 -2.73 -1.00 2.30
C LEU A 13 -1.78 -2.16 1.92
N TYR A 14 -0.65 -1.84 1.28
CA TYR A 14 0.45 -2.78 1.04
C TYR A 14 0.93 -3.45 2.34
N SER A 15 1.09 -2.66 3.42
CA SER A 15 1.48 -3.15 4.74
C SER A 15 0.38 -4.00 5.38
N THR A 16 -0.88 -3.57 5.28
CA THR A 16 -2.01 -4.35 5.83
C THR A 16 -2.09 -5.75 5.22
N ILE A 17 -1.88 -5.87 3.90
CA ILE A 17 -1.81 -7.16 3.21
C ILE A 17 -0.60 -7.98 3.69
N ALA A 18 0.58 -7.36 3.86
CA ALA A 18 1.77 -8.05 4.36
C ALA A 18 1.54 -8.62 5.78
N ARG A 19 0.89 -7.85 6.66
CA ARG A 19 0.51 -8.30 8.02
C ARG A 19 -0.51 -9.43 7.99
N ALA A 20 -1.43 -9.43 7.04
CA ALA A 20 -2.38 -10.53 6.87
C ALA A 20 -1.61 -11.85 6.68
N GLY A 21 -0.57 -11.84 5.84
CA GLY A 21 0.32 -12.98 5.66
C GLY A 21 1.01 -13.42 6.96
N ILE A 22 1.57 -12.48 7.73
CA ILE A 22 2.22 -12.79 9.01
C ILE A 22 1.24 -13.39 10.02
N ARG A 23 0.08 -12.75 10.23
CA ARG A 23 -0.93 -13.20 11.21
C ARG A 23 -1.46 -14.60 10.91
N HIS A 24 -1.43 -15.01 9.64
CA HIS A 24 -1.90 -16.32 9.20
C HIS A 24 -0.77 -17.31 8.92
N GLY A 25 0.49 -16.94 9.19
CA GLY A 25 1.64 -17.83 8.97
C GLY A 25 1.86 -18.19 7.50
N LEU A 26 1.44 -17.34 6.57
CA LEU A 26 1.53 -17.60 5.12
C LEU A 26 2.94 -17.28 4.61
N ILE A 27 3.70 -18.34 4.34
CA ILE A 27 5.08 -18.23 3.83
C ILE A 27 5.07 -17.98 2.31
N SER A 28 4.10 -18.56 1.60
CA SER A 28 4.00 -18.44 0.15
C SER A 28 3.30 -17.14 -0.25
N PRO A 29 3.97 -16.24 -1.02
CA PRO A 29 3.32 -15.04 -1.54
C PRO A 29 2.07 -15.39 -2.36
N LYS A 30 2.12 -16.50 -3.11
CA LYS A 30 0.99 -16.94 -3.93
C LYS A 30 -0.21 -17.40 -3.12
N GLN A 31 0.02 -18.01 -1.95
CA GLN A 31 -1.06 -18.39 -1.05
C GLN A 31 -1.71 -17.14 -0.44
N LEU A 32 -0.90 -16.17 0.01
CA LEU A 32 -1.41 -14.88 0.47
C LEU A 32 -2.30 -14.21 -0.59
N LEU A 33 -1.85 -14.21 -1.85
CA LEU A 33 -2.65 -13.64 -2.94
C LEU A 33 -3.99 -14.38 -3.14
N GLU A 34 -3.96 -15.71 -3.05
CA GLU A 34 -5.15 -16.56 -3.21
C GLU A 34 -6.19 -16.26 -2.13
N GLU A 35 -5.75 -16.11 -0.88
CA GLU A 35 -6.64 -15.86 0.26
C GLU A 35 -7.19 -14.43 0.32
N VAL A 36 -6.39 -13.44 -0.10
CA VAL A 36 -6.73 -12.01 -0.02
C VAL A 36 -7.51 -11.53 -1.25
N PHE A 37 -7.22 -12.06 -2.44
CA PHE A 37 -7.75 -11.54 -3.70
C PHE A 37 -8.72 -12.50 -4.41
N ASP A 38 -9.57 -13.20 -3.65
CA ASP A 38 -10.60 -14.12 -4.16
C ASP A 38 -10.03 -15.11 -5.22
N GLY A 39 -8.91 -15.76 -4.89
CA GLY A 39 -8.26 -16.73 -5.78
C GLY A 39 -7.29 -16.14 -6.81
N ASN A 40 -7.16 -14.82 -6.90
CA ASN A 40 -6.28 -14.18 -7.89
C ASN A 40 -4.80 -14.21 -7.48
N ARG A 41 -4.07 -15.22 -7.96
CA ARG A 41 -2.63 -15.40 -7.73
C ARG A 41 -1.71 -14.52 -8.59
N LYS A 42 -2.24 -13.55 -9.35
CA LYS A 42 -1.48 -12.71 -10.30
C LYS A 42 -1.37 -11.24 -9.89
N VAL A 43 -1.96 -10.84 -8.77
CA VAL A 43 -1.89 -9.45 -8.28
C VAL A 43 -0.45 -9.04 -8.02
N ILE A 44 -0.10 -7.83 -8.45
CA ILE A 44 1.23 -7.23 -8.23
C ILE A 44 1.19 -6.42 -6.93
N ALA A 45 2.18 -6.65 -6.07
CA ALA A 45 2.35 -5.98 -4.78
C ALA A 45 2.84 -4.52 -4.98
N THR A 46 1.91 -3.67 -5.39
CA THR A 46 2.14 -2.26 -5.72
C THR A 46 2.05 -1.41 -4.47
N VAL A 47 3.07 -0.59 -4.19
CA VAL A 47 3.19 0.19 -2.94
C VAL A 47 2.29 1.44 -2.95
N ASP A 48 2.17 2.11 -4.11
CA ASP A 48 1.53 3.43 -4.20
C ASP A 48 0.05 3.38 -4.57
N LEU A 49 -0.25 2.87 -5.76
CA LEU A 49 -1.57 2.86 -6.38
C LEU A 49 -1.97 1.44 -6.77
N PRO A 50 -2.32 0.59 -5.78
CA PRO A 50 -2.74 -0.78 -6.06
C PRO A 50 -4.09 -0.83 -6.79
N ASN A 51 -4.37 -1.99 -7.38
CA ASN A 51 -5.68 -2.32 -7.92
C ASN A 51 -6.14 -3.68 -7.38
N HIS A 52 -7.30 -4.16 -7.82
CA HIS A 52 -7.98 -5.33 -7.28
C HIS A 52 -8.40 -5.14 -5.82
N LEU A 53 -8.92 -3.97 -5.46
CA LEU A 53 -9.32 -3.68 -4.08
C LEU A 53 -10.70 -4.23 -3.70
N ASN A 54 -11.54 -4.60 -4.66
CA ASN A 54 -12.89 -5.13 -4.38
C ASN A 54 -12.89 -6.36 -3.42
N PRO A 55 -12.03 -7.39 -3.60
CA PRO A 55 -11.92 -8.49 -2.63
C PRO A 55 -11.57 -8.03 -1.21
N LEU A 56 -10.71 -7.02 -1.06
CA LEU A 56 -10.31 -6.51 0.27
C LEU A 56 -11.46 -5.75 0.93
N ILE A 57 -12.20 -4.95 0.16
CA ILE A 57 -13.38 -4.22 0.64
C ILE A 57 -14.40 -5.18 1.25
N LYS A 58 -14.66 -6.33 0.60
CA LYS A 58 -15.58 -7.35 1.12
C LYS A 58 -15.13 -8.02 2.42
N GLN A 59 -13.84 -7.97 2.72
CA GLN A 59 -13.25 -8.56 3.93
C GLN A 59 -13.12 -7.55 5.08
N LEU A 60 -13.37 -6.27 4.82
CA LEU A 60 -13.28 -5.20 5.79
C LEU A 60 -14.67 -4.78 6.30
N PRO A 61 -14.75 -4.13 7.48
CA PRO A 61 -15.99 -3.55 7.96
C PRO A 61 -16.61 -2.57 6.94
N SER A 62 -17.93 -2.44 6.93
CA SER A 62 -18.71 -1.65 5.95
C SER A 62 -18.33 -0.18 5.81
N ARG A 63 -17.59 0.38 6.79
CA ARG A 63 -17.02 1.73 6.71
C ARG A 63 -15.91 1.88 5.66
N PHE A 64 -15.32 0.78 5.20
CA PHE A 64 -14.27 0.80 4.18
C PHE A 64 -14.87 0.55 2.80
N GLY A 65 -15.01 1.61 2.01
CA GLY A 65 -15.25 1.53 0.57
C GLY A 65 -13.98 1.82 -0.23
N ILE A 66 -14.13 1.88 -1.56
CA ILE A 66 -13.03 2.21 -2.46
C ILE A 66 -12.41 3.57 -2.16
N GLU A 67 -13.22 4.59 -1.89
CA GLU A 67 -12.71 5.92 -1.58
C GLU A 67 -11.94 5.93 -0.28
N GLN A 68 -12.47 5.32 0.78
CA GLN A 68 -11.80 5.29 2.09
C GLN A 68 -10.45 4.58 1.98
N LEU A 69 -10.38 3.42 1.33
CA LEU A 69 -9.11 2.73 1.12
C LEU A 69 -8.13 3.56 0.28
N ALA A 70 -8.58 4.10 -0.85
CA ALA A 70 -7.73 4.91 -1.71
C ALA A 70 -7.17 6.14 -0.99
N TYR A 71 -8.02 6.91 -0.31
CA TYR A 71 -7.60 8.16 0.33
C TYR A 71 -6.84 7.97 1.64
N GLN A 72 -7.13 6.93 2.41
CA GLN A 72 -6.53 6.77 3.75
C GLN A 72 -5.32 5.82 3.74
N HIS A 73 -5.28 4.86 2.81
CA HIS A 73 -4.31 3.76 2.84
C HIS A 73 -3.51 3.59 1.54
N THR A 74 -3.54 4.56 0.62
CA THR A 74 -2.71 4.55 -0.60
C THR A 74 -2.14 5.93 -0.92
N LEU A 75 -1.26 6.06 -1.91
CA LEU A 75 -0.75 7.38 -2.33
C LEU A 75 -1.70 8.15 -3.27
N PHE A 76 -2.91 7.64 -3.53
CA PHE A 76 -3.92 8.33 -4.34
C PHE A 76 -4.16 9.82 -3.99
N PRO A 77 -4.30 10.23 -2.70
CA PRO A 77 -4.60 11.62 -2.36
C PRO A 77 -3.46 12.59 -2.68
N LEU A 78 -2.23 12.09 -2.93
CA LEU A 78 -1.12 12.95 -3.38
C LEU A 78 -1.37 13.50 -4.78
N TYR A 79 -2.06 12.73 -5.61
CA TYR A 79 -2.21 13.01 -7.04
C TYR A 79 -3.63 13.45 -7.41
N ALA A 80 -4.64 12.97 -6.67
CA ALA A 80 -6.05 13.24 -6.95
C ALA A 80 -6.43 14.73 -7.07
N PRO A 81 -5.89 15.67 -6.27
CA PRO A 81 -6.22 17.09 -6.39
C PRO A 81 -5.78 17.75 -7.70
N PHE A 82 -4.84 17.13 -8.44
CA PHE A 82 -4.20 17.72 -9.61
C PHE A 82 -4.72 17.13 -10.93
N ILE A 83 -5.85 16.41 -10.90
CA ILE A 83 -6.47 15.81 -12.10
C ILE A 83 -7.95 16.17 -12.19
N PRO A 84 -8.55 16.15 -13.41
CA PRO A 84 -9.98 16.37 -13.57
C PRO A 84 -10.83 15.32 -12.85
N GLU A 85 -11.99 15.71 -12.35
CA GLU A 85 -12.91 14.85 -11.58
C GLU A 85 -13.27 13.55 -12.32
N GLN A 86 -13.58 13.62 -13.61
CA GLN A 86 -13.87 12.44 -14.42
C GLN A 86 -12.71 11.44 -14.42
N ARG A 87 -11.46 11.94 -14.42
CA ARG A 87 -10.26 11.11 -14.34
C ARG A 87 -10.09 10.52 -12.93
N ARG A 88 -10.40 11.29 -11.89
CA ARG A 88 -10.36 10.85 -10.48
C ARG A 88 -11.30 9.66 -10.26
N VAL A 89 -12.56 9.79 -10.70
CA VAL A 89 -13.57 8.72 -10.63
C VAL A 89 -13.12 7.48 -11.40
N ARG A 90 -12.60 7.64 -12.62
CA ARG A 90 -12.08 6.52 -13.42
C ARG A 90 -10.91 5.80 -12.73
N CYS A 91 -10.03 6.54 -12.05
CA CYS A 91 -8.93 5.94 -11.30
C CYS A 91 -9.42 5.14 -10.10
N LEU A 92 -10.44 5.60 -9.37
CA LEU A 92 -11.06 4.83 -8.28
C LEU A 92 -11.66 3.51 -8.80
N GLN A 93 -12.37 3.54 -9.93
CA GLN A 93 -12.90 2.33 -10.57
C GLN A 93 -11.78 1.35 -10.97
N TRP A 94 -10.65 1.86 -11.47
CA TRP A 94 -9.49 1.04 -11.80
C TRP A 94 -8.80 0.44 -10.56
N MET A 95 -8.74 1.18 -9.46
CA MET A 95 -8.23 0.67 -8.18
C MET A 95 -9.15 -0.41 -7.62
N GLU A 96 -10.46 -0.21 -7.69
CA GLU A 96 -11.44 -1.21 -7.26
C GLU A 96 -11.33 -2.50 -8.07
N GLY A 97 -11.28 -2.37 -9.40
CA GLY A 97 -11.22 -3.48 -10.34
C GLY A 97 -9.82 -3.71 -10.90
N LYS A 98 -9.69 -3.57 -12.23
CA LYS A 98 -8.43 -3.79 -12.96
C LYS A 98 -8.08 -2.51 -13.73
N SER A 99 -6.81 -2.11 -13.66
CA SER A 99 -6.31 -0.92 -14.38
C SER A 99 -5.58 -1.25 -15.69
N GLN A 100 -5.09 -2.49 -15.83
CA GLN A 100 -4.11 -2.89 -16.86
C GLN A 100 -2.87 -1.95 -16.92
N GLY A 101 -2.50 -1.35 -15.78
CA GLY A 101 -1.37 -0.41 -15.70
C GLY A 101 -1.71 1.05 -16.04
N SER A 102 -2.98 1.35 -16.38
CA SER A 102 -3.38 2.68 -16.83
C SER A 102 -3.34 3.75 -15.74
N ILE A 103 -3.35 3.37 -14.46
CA ILE A 103 -3.50 4.33 -13.36
C ILE A 103 -2.27 5.22 -13.19
N HIS A 104 -1.05 4.69 -13.19
CA HIS A 104 0.18 5.50 -13.04
C HIS A 104 0.34 6.50 -14.20
N LEU A 105 -0.10 6.14 -15.41
CA LEU A 105 -0.12 7.03 -16.56
C LEU A 105 -1.19 8.14 -16.39
N ALA A 106 -2.42 7.75 -16.04
CA ALA A 106 -3.52 8.70 -15.86
C ALA A 106 -3.26 9.72 -14.74
N MET A 107 -2.58 9.29 -13.68
CA MET A 107 -2.18 10.14 -12.56
C MET A 107 -0.91 10.97 -12.84
N GLY A 108 -0.32 10.88 -14.04
CA GLY A 108 0.86 11.65 -14.43
C GLY A 108 2.16 11.23 -13.75
N ILE A 109 2.17 10.11 -13.02
CA ILE A 109 3.35 9.63 -12.28
C ILE A 109 4.49 9.30 -13.22
N ALA A 110 4.19 8.68 -14.36
CA ALA A 110 5.19 8.32 -15.37
C ALA A 110 5.91 9.56 -15.97
N ALA A 111 5.24 10.71 -16.00
CA ALA A 111 5.79 11.96 -16.50
C ALA A 111 6.41 12.85 -15.40
N SER A 112 6.33 12.42 -14.13
CA SER A 112 6.82 13.20 -12.99
C SER A 112 8.35 13.32 -12.99
N ILE A 113 8.84 14.54 -12.76
CA ILE A 113 10.26 14.79 -12.48
C ILE A 113 10.63 14.37 -11.05
N ILE A 114 9.67 14.38 -10.12
CA ILE A 114 9.88 13.95 -8.73
C ILE A 114 9.96 12.44 -8.73
N LYS A 115 11.13 11.92 -8.38
CA LYS A 115 11.40 10.49 -8.41
C LYS A 115 10.77 9.76 -7.23
N THR A 116 10.14 8.64 -7.54
CA THR A 116 9.72 7.65 -6.54
C THR A 116 10.95 7.09 -5.81
N PRO A 117 10.88 6.85 -4.49
CA PRO A 117 11.96 6.22 -3.75
C PRO A 117 12.35 4.87 -4.36
N SER A 118 13.65 4.61 -4.49
CA SER A 118 14.19 3.34 -5.01
C SER A 118 14.10 2.19 -4.02
N HIS A 119 13.77 2.48 -2.76
CA HIS A 119 13.59 1.51 -1.68
C HIS A 119 12.34 1.87 -0.88
N ILE A 120 11.75 0.88 -0.23
CA ILE A 120 10.75 1.15 0.82
C ILE A 120 11.48 1.84 1.97
N ARG A 121 10.97 3.00 2.39
CA ARG A 121 11.59 3.80 3.45
C ARG A 121 10.89 3.63 4.78
N TYR A 122 11.58 3.93 5.87
CA TYR A 122 11.00 3.84 7.19
C TYR A 122 11.67 4.77 8.21
N CYS A 123 10.96 5.00 9.30
CA CYS A 123 11.48 5.67 10.48
C CYS A 123 11.70 4.64 11.60
N PRO A 124 12.95 4.41 12.06
CA PRO A 124 13.22 3.46 13.15
C PRO A 124 12.50 3.80 14.45
N ALA A 125 12.40 5.09 14.78
CA ALA A 125 11.71 5.55 15.98
C ALA A 125 10.19 5.29 15.91
N CYS A 126 9.54 5.61 14.79
CA CYS A 126 8.13 5.27 14.60
C CYS A 126 7.90 3.75 14.66
N LEU A 127 8.76 2.92 14.07
CA LEU A 127 8.61 1.46 14.18
C LEU A 127 8.70 1.01 15.65
N LYS A 128 9.63 1.56 16.44
CA LYS A 128 9.72 1.25 17.87
C LYS A 128 8.46 1.64 18.64
N GLU A 129 7.86 2.77 18.31
CA GLU A 129 6.60 3.22 18.90
C GLU A 129 5.42 2.35 18.47
N GLN A 130 5.34 1.98 17.19
CA GLN A 130 4.33 1.06 16.67
C GLN A 130 4.41 -0.29 17.40
N GLY A 131 5.62 -0.83 17.60
CA GLY A 131 5.81 -2.06 18.36
C GLY A 131 5.32 -1.95 19.81
N ARG A 132 5.49 -0.80 20.46
CA ARG A 132 4.98 -0.55 21.82
C ARG A 132 3.47 -0.36 21.87
N GLN A 133 2.90 0.32 20.88
CA GLN A 133 1.49 0.73 20.87
C GLN A 133 0.56 -0.35 20.31
N TYR A 134 0.98 -1.03 19.24
CA TYR A 134 0.17 -1.96 18.48
C TYR A 134 0.64 -3.40 18.59
N GLY A 135 1.88 -3.65 19.07
CA GLY A 135 2.47 -4.98 19.15
C GLY A 135 2.96 -5.53 17.81
N GLU A 136 2.94 -4.72 16.75
CA GLU A 136 3.32 -5.10 15.40
C GLU A 136 3.73 -3.86 14.59
N TYR A 137 4.43 -4.09 13.48
CA TYR A 137 5.04 -3.04 12.67
C TYR A 137 4.32 -2.88 11.34
N PHE A 138 4.26 -1.66 10.83
CA PHE A 138 3.67 -1.37 9.54
C PHE A 138 4.39 -0.24 8.80
N TRP A 139 4.30 -0.25 7.47
CA TRP A 139 4.78 0.88 6.67
C TRP A 139 3.78 2.02 6.74
N GLU A 140 4.19 3.17 7.26
CA GLU A 140 3.39 4.38 7.12
C GLU A 140 3.42 4.87 5.67
N ARG A 141 2.26 5.38 5.24
CA ARG A 141 2.00 5.90 3.90
C ARG A 141 2.91 7.05 3.52
N VAL A 142 3.09 8.01 4.42
CA VAL A 142 3.86 9.23 4.12
C VAL A 142 5.33 8.92 3.81
N TRP A 143 5.90 7.86 4.39
CA TRP A 143 7.30 7.48 4.14
C TRP A 143 7.55 7.10 2.67
N GLN A 144 6.52 6.64 1.96
CA GLN A 144 6.63 6.18 0.58
C GLN A 144 6.31 7.26 -0.46
N ALA A 145 5.89 8.44 -0.02
CA ALA A 145 5.58 9.56 -0.89
C ALA A 145 6.85 10.10 -1.58
N PRO A 146 6.82 10.32 -2.90
CA PRO A 146 7.90 11.02 -3.60
C PRO A 146 8.24 12.36 -2.94
N GLY A 147 9.53 12.70 -2.88
CA GLY A 147 10.01 13.95 -2.27
C GLY A 147 10.09 13.96 -0.72
N VAL A 148 9.38 13.10 0.00
CA VAL A 148 9.44 13.05 1.47
C VAL A 148 10.71 12.33 1.91
N ASN A 149 11.74 13.01 2.42
CA ASN A 149 12.99 12.39 2.89
C ASN A 149 13.11 12.33 4.43
N CYS A 150 12.13 12.86 5.14
CA CYS A 150 12.07 12.87 6.59
C CYS A 150 10.70 12.44 7.12
N CYS A 151 10.71 11.77 8.26
CA CYS A 151 9.59 11.64 9.17
C CYS A 151 9.37 12.99 9.86
N ALA A 152 8.13 13.47 9.84
CA ALA A 152 7.76 14.73 10.49
C ALA A 152 8.04 14.74 12.02
N ARG A 153 8.15 13.56 12.64
CA ARG A 153 8.30 13.40 14.09
C ARG A 153 9.74 13.17 14.55
N HIS A 154 10.55 12.52 13.72
CA HIS A 154 11.85 11.97 14.14
C HIS A 154 13.02 12.27 13.19
N GLY A 155 12.78 13.02 12.11
CA GLY A 155 13.84 13.39 11.17
C GLY A 155 14.06 12.34 10.07
N VAL A 156 15.30 12.07 9.69
CA VAL A 156 15.66 11.36 8.44
C VAL A 156 15.01 9.97 8.33
N LEU A 157 14.44 9.68 7.15
CA LEU A 157 13.99 8.33 6.79
C LEU A 157 15.16 7.47 6.30
N LEU A 158 15.16 6.20 6.68
CA LEU A 158 16.14 5.22 6.20
C LEU A 158 15.56 4.37 5.06
N ASN A 159 16.43 3.90 4.18
CA ASN A 159 16.07 2.89 3.18
C ASN A 159 16.08 1.50 3.85
N SER A 160 15.04 0.72 3.61
CA SER A 160 15.05 -0.71 3.92
C SER A 160 15.86 -1.49 2.88
N LYS A 161 16.08 -2.78 3.13
CA LYS A 161 16.65 -3.73 2.15
C LYS A 161 15.72 -3.99 0.95
N PHE A 162 14.48 -3.49 0.97
CA PHE A 162 13.48 -3.78 -0.03
C PHE A 162 13.46 -2.73 -1.14
N ILE A 163 13.89 -3.13 -2.33
CA ILE A 163 13.91 -2.29 -3.53
C ILE A 163 12.51 -2.00 -4.07
N ARG A 164 12.35 -0.86 -4.74
CA ARG A 164 11.12 -0.41 -5.39
C ARG A 164 11.44 0.08 -6.82
N PRO A 165 10.90 -0.56 -7.87
CA PRO A 165 9.99 -1.72 -7.84
C PRO A 165 10.69 -3.00 -7.35
N GLN A 166 9.92 -3.89 -6.74
CA GLN A 166 10.43 -5.17 -6.24
C GLN A 166 10.75 -6.12 -7.40
N LYS A 167 11.82 -6.92 -7.25
CA LYS A 167 12.11 -8.05 -8.16
C LYS A 167 11.01 -9.11 -8.09
N GLU A 168 10.65 -9.51 -6.87
CA GLU A 168 9.54 -10.42 -6.60
C GLU A 168 8.22 -9.66 -6.56
N ARG A 169 7.69 -9.34 -7.74
CA ARG A 169 6.52 -8.46 -7.92
C ARG A 169 5.22 -8.90 -7.23
N HIS A 170 5.16 -10.13 -6.70
CA HIS A 170 3.98 -10.68 -6.03
C HIS A 170 4.12 -10.72 -4.50
N GLN A 171 5.27 -10.27 -3.96
CA GLN A 171 5.56 -10.34 -2.55
C GLN A 171 5.15 -9.04 -1.84
N PHE A 172 4.32 -9.18 -0.81
CA PHE A 172 4.01 -8.12 0.15
C PHE A 172 4.96 -8.27 1.33
N LEU A 173 5.70 -7.21 1.63
CA LEU A 173 6.76 -7.21 2.63
C LEU A 173 6.34 -6.40 3.86
N SER A 174 6.69 -6.89 5.03
CA SER A 174 6.43 -6.24 6.32
C SER A 174 7.73 -5.68 6.89
N PRO A 175 7.70 -4.61 7.71
CA PRO A 175 8.89 -4.17 8.43
C PRO A 175 9.47 -5.22 9.39
N ALA A 176 8.68 -6.25 9.74
CA ALA A 176 9.10 -7.32 10.64
C ALA A 176 10.04 -8.37 9.98
N MET A 177 10.25 -8.32 8.65
CA MET A 177 11.04 -9.30 7.88
C MET A 177 12.41 -8.78 7.48
#